data_AF-A0A9K3PU90-F1
#
_entry.id   AF-A0A9K3PU90-F1
#
_cell.length_a   1.000
_cell.length_b   1.000
_cell.length_c   1.000
_cell.angle_alpha   90.00
_cell.angle_beta   90.00
_cell.angle_gamma   90.00
#
_symmetry.space_group_name_H-M   'P 1'
#
loop_
_entity.id
_entity.type
_entity.pdbx_description
1 polymer ?
#
loop_
_entity_poly.entity_id
_entity_poly.type
_entity_poly.pdbx_seq_one_letter_code
_entity_poly.pdbx_strand_id
1 'polypeptide(L)'
;MFAFLSDYQESTVLRVASAIDTTVAVASPLVLHDFRDIFHKSEFIMTSLQLAKHAREMGVINNPAVLYKKIMKELPRVLMIYDIDMPLEDAKSSIRSRFYDQKDVKDPRVIEMLVETGYFSLETSMLQHKQKNHLMHYLEGYTVPMEAERKRLMSPDAPIEQQFARN
;
A
#
# COMPACT_ATOMS: atom_id res chain seq x y z
N MET A 1 25.03 1.56 -12.02
CA MET A 1 24.49 2.38 -10.93
C MET A 1 23.21 1.72 -10.37
N PHE A 2 23.32 0.46 -9.93
CA PHE A 2 22.20 -0.37 -9.43
C PHE A 2 22.72 -1.37 -8.38
N ALA A 3 23.63 -0.92 -7.51
CA ALA A 3 24.30 -1.77 -6.51
C ALA A 3 24.28 -1.16 -5.10
N PHE A 4 23.31 -0.29 -4.79
CA PHE A 4 23.26 0.41 -3.50
C PHE A 4 21.97 0.17 -2.70
N LEU A 5 21.03 -0.63 -3.22
CA LEU A 5 19.72 -0.85 -2.59
C LEU A 5 19.54 -2.28 -2.02
N SER A 6 20.48 -3.20 -2.27
CA SER A 6 20.39 -4.58 -1.74
C SER A 6 20.93 -4.70 -0.31
N ASP A 7 21.90 -3.88 0.08
CA ASP A 7 22.61 -4.03 1.37
C ASP A 7 21.88 -3.42 2.58
N TYR A 8 20.81 -2.65 2.36
CA TYR A 8 20.12 -1.97 3.47
C TYR A 8 19.14 -2.88 4.21
N GLN A 9 18.64 -3.96 3.57
CA GLN A 9 17.65 -4.84 4.18
C GLN A 9 18.26 -5.97 5.04
N GLU A 10 19.52 -6.36 4.83
CA GLU A 10 20.13 -7.44 5.62
C GLU A 10 20.66 -6.98 7.00
N SER A 11 21.02 -5.71 7.17
CA SER A 11 21.68 -5.23 8.40
C SER A 11 20.76 -4.97 9.58
N THR A 12 19.44 -4.85 9.36
CA THR A 12 18.47 -4.58 10.44
C THR A 12 17.96 -5.87 11.08
N VAL A 13 17.78 -6.94 10.30
CA VAL A 13 17.25 -8.21 10.80
C VAL A 13 18.26 -8.95 11.70
N LEU A 14 19.56 -8.80 11.41
CA LEU A 14 20.64 -9.42 12.18
C LEU A 14 20.93 -8.75 13.54
N ARG A 15 20.47 -7.52 13.78
CA ARG A 15 20.70 -6.83 15.08
C ARG A 15 19.60 -7.04 16.11
N VAL A 16 18.42 -7.48 15.68
CA VAL A 16 17.31 -7.79 16.61
C VAL A 16 17.43 -9.21 17.15
N ALA A 17 18.06 -10.13 16.41
CA ALA A 17 18.24 -11.52 16.84
C ALA A 17 19.32 -11.72 17.92
N SER A 18 20.29 -10.81 18.08
CA SER A 18 21.39 -10.98 19.05
C SER A 18 21.11 -10.41 20.45
N ALA A 19 19.91 -9.87 20.70
CA ALA A 19 19.61 -9.12 21.92
C ALA A 19 18.73 -9.87 22.92
N ILE A 20 18.36 -11.13 22.67
CA ILE A 20 17.37 -11.86 23.48
C ILE A 20 17.98 -12.98 24.33
N ASP A 21 19.28 -13.28 24.22
CA ASP A 21 19.88 -14.43 24.91
C ASP A 21 20.92 -14.05 25.97
N THR A 22 20.55 -13.14 26.87
CA THR A 22 21.34 -12.85 28.07
C THR A 22 20.42 -12.65 29.25
N THR A 23 19.89 -13.77 29.75
CA THR A 23 19.54 -13.98 31.16
C THR A 23 18.95 -15.37 31.28
N VAL A 24 19.70 -16.30 31.88
CA VAL A 24 19.27 -17.36 32.83
C VAL A 24 20.22 -18.56 32.73
N ALA A 25 20.65 -19.02 33.93
CA ALA A 25 21.36 -20.27 34.26
C ALA A 25 22.85 -20.34 33.86
N VAL A 26 23.80 -19.94 34.72
CA VAL A 26 24.31 -20.66 35.91
C VAL A 26 24.58 -22.14 35.62
N ALA A 27 25.86 -22.44 35.51
CA ALA A 27 26.43 -23.74 35.16
C ALA A 27 26.25 -24.81 36.25
N SER A 28 25.94 -26.03 35.82
CA SER A 28 26.53 -27.28 36.34
C SER A 28 26.45 -28.37 35.25
N PRO A 29 27.44 -29.29 35.18
CA PRO A 29 27.73 -30.09 33.99
C PRO A 29 27.04 -31.46 34.01
N LEU A 30 27.18 -32.19 32.91
CA LEU A 30 26.76 -33.59 32.66
C LEU A 30 25.32 -33.73 32.15
N VAL A 31 25.16 -33.92 30.83
CA VAL A 31 24.94 -35.25 30.21
C VAL A 31 25.10 -35.06 28.69
N LEU A 32 26.00 -35.85 28.11
CA LEU A 32 26.26 -35.92 26.68
C LEU A 32 25.07 -36.66 26.03
N HIS A 33 24.01 -35.93 25.69
CA HIS A 33 22.95 -36.45 24.83
C HIS A 33 23.28 -36.17 23.37
N ASP A 34 23.28 -37.25 22.60
CA ASP A 34 23.61 -37.34 21.19
C ASP A 34 22.82 -36.29 20.38
N PHE A 35 23.53 -35.31 19.82
CA PHE A 35 22.97 -34.17 19.07
C PHE A 35 22.24 -34.58 17.77
N ARG A 36 22.21 -35.87 17.43
CA ARG A 36 21.54 -36.40 16.23
C ARG A 36 20.01 -36.49 16.34
N ASP A 37 19.45 -36.59 17.54
CA ASP A 37 18.01 -36.85 17.70
C ASP A 37 17.13 -35.59 17.78
N ILE A 38 17.73 -34.39 17.79
CA ILE A 38 16.99 -33.10 17.83
C ILE A 38 16.57 -32.63 16.42
N PHE A 39 17.17 -33.18 15.35
CA PHE A 39 16.87 -32.78 13.97
C PHE A 39 15.74 -33.56 13.30
N HIS A 40 15.01 -34.41 14.04
CA HIS A 40 13.91 -35.23 13.48
C HIS A 40 12.51 -34.74 13.87
N LYS A 41 12.25 -33.43 13.74
CA LYS A 41 10.86 -32.94 13.76
C LYS A 41 10.67 -31.75 12.82
N SER A 42 9.88 -32.01 11.78
CA SER A 42 9.27 -31.05 10.84
C SER A 42 10.10 -30.63 9.62
N GLU A 43 10.53 -31.61 8.83
CA GLU A 43 10.57 -31.45 7.36
C GLU A 43 9.12 -31.35 6.85
N PHE A 44 8.49 -30.18 7.02
CA PHE A 44 7.22 -29.87 6.38
C PHE A 44 7.53 -29.49 4.92
N ILE A 45 7.98 -30.46 4.12
CA ILE A 45 8.11 -30.29 2.67
C ILE A 45 6.70 -30.33 2.11
N MET A 46 6.02 -29.17 2.08
CA MET A 46 4.83 -29.00 1.24
C MET A 46 5.24 -29.33 -0.20
N THR A 47 4.59 -30.31 -0.82
CA THR A 47 4.74 -30.49 -2.26
C THR A 47 4.31 -29.21 -2.98
N SER A 48 4.94 -28.85 -4.09
CA SER A 48 4.65 -27.61 -4.84
C SER A 48 3.15 -27.45 -5.18
N LEU A 49 2.45 -28.57 -5.36
CA LEU A 49 1.01 -28.61 -5.59
C LEU A 49 0.19 -28.23 -4.34
N GLN A 50 0.63 -28.64 -3.15
CA GLN A 50 0.01 -28.26 -1.88
C GLN A 50 0.22 -26.77 -1.57
N LEU A 51 1.39 -26.22 -1.89
CA LEU A 51 1.65 -24.77 -1.77
C LEU A 51 0.71 -23.95 -2.66
N ALA A 52 0.57 -24.36 -3.94
CA ALA A 52 -0.34 -23.71 -4.87
C ALA A 52 -1.81 -23.85 -4.46
N LYS A 53 -2.19 -24.97 -3.84
CA LYS A 53 -3.55 -25.19 -3.31
C LYS A 53 -3.80 -24.32 -2.08
N HIS A 54 -2.89 -24.31 -1.11
CA HIS A 54 -3.00 -23.45 0.07
C HIS A 54 -3.01 -21.97 -0.28
N ALA A 55 -2.20 -21.52 -1.25
CA ALA A 55 -2.25 -20.14 -1.73
C ALA A 55 -3.61 -19.74 -2.31
N ARG A 56 -4.39 -20.69 -2.86
CA ARG A 56 -5.77 -20.45 -3.32
C ARG A 56 -6.80 -20.52 -2.18
N GLU A 57 -6.48 -21.25 -1.11
CA GLU A 57 -7.31 -21.41 0.08
C GLU A 57 -7.08 -20.30 1.12
N MET A 58 -6.01 -19.51 0.98
CA MET A 58 -5.84 -18.28 1.73
C MET A 58 -7.00 -17.35 1.37
N GLY A 59 -8.03 -17.34 2.24
CA GLY A 59 -9.07 -16.32 2.21
C GLY A 59 -8.45 -14.93 2.43
N VAL A 60 -9.25 -13.89 2.19
CA VAL A 60 -8.81 -12.48 2.29
C VAL A 60 -8.04 -12.25 3.60
N ILE A 61 -6.71 -12.23 3.51
CA ILE A 61 -5.81 -12.07 4.67
C ILE A 61 -6.01 -10.69 5.29
N ASN A 62 -6.25 -9.70 4.42
CA ASN A 62 -6.33 -8.30 4.79
C ASN A 62 -7.75 -7.75 4.67
N ASN A 63 -8.33 -7.37 5.81
CA ASN A 63 -9.69 -6.86 5.87
C ASN A 63 -9.80 -5.41 5.32
N PRO A 64 -10.65 -5.14 4.31
CA PRO A 64 -10.87 -3.79 3.77
C PRO A 64 -11.27 -2.74 4.82
N ALA A 65 -11.98 -3.15 5.88
CA ALA A 65 -12.38 -2.26 6.96
C ALA A 65 -11.18 -1.75 7.78
N VAL A 66 -10.12 -2.55 7.90
CA VAL A 66 -8.89 -2.16 8.59
C VAL A 66 -8.14 -1.11 7.77
N LEU A 67 -8.04 -1.32 6.46
CA LEU A 67 -7.48 -0.34 5.53
C LEU A 67 -8.23 1.00 5.62
N TYR A 68 -9.57 0.97 5.56
CA TYR A 68 -10.39 2.18 5.66
C TYR A 68 -10.09 2.97 6.94
N LYS A 69 -10.04 2.29 8.10
CA LYS A 69 -9.72 2.93 9.39
C LYS A 69 -8.32 3.57 9.38
N LYS A 70 -7.34 2.89 8.78
CA LYS A 70 -5.97 3.40 8.68
C LYS A 70 -5.91 4.66 7.82
N ILE A 71 -6.58 4.65 6.66
CA ILE A 71 -6.70 5.83 5.79
C ILE A 71 -7.34 7.01 6.55
N MET A 72 -8.46 6.78 7.24
CA MET A 72 -9.18 7.81 7.98
C MET A 72 -8.32 8.47 9.08
N LYS A 73 -7.42 7.70 9.70
CA LYS A 73 -6.49 8.21 10.72
C LYS A 73 -5.38 9.08 10.12
N GLU A 74 -4.84 8.67 8.98
CA GLU A 74 -3.72 9.37 8.33
C GLU A 74 -4.17 10.53 7.43
N LEU A 75 -5.45 10.58 7.04
CA LEU A 75 -6.00 11.57 6.13
C LEU A 75 -5.72 13.03 6.55
N PRO A 76 -5.93 13.46 7.81
CA PRO A 76 -5.62 14.84 8.21
C PRO A 76 -4.14 15.19 8.03
N ARG A 77 -3.24 14.23 8.31
CA ARG A 77 -1.79 14.40 8.13
C ARG A 77 -1.45 14.57 6.65
N VAL A 78 -2.06 13.79 5.77
CA VAL A 78 -1.87 13.92 4.32
C VAL A 78 -2.36 15.28 3.83
N LEU A 79 -3.56 15.72 4.23
CA LEU A 79 -4.08 17.04 3.82
C LEU A 79 -3.15 18.19 4.24
N MET A 80 -2.57 18.12 5.45
CA MET A 80 -1.60 19.11 5.93
C MET A 80 -0.28 19.08 5.16
N ILE A 81 0.28 17.90 4.88
CA ILE A 81 1.56 17.77 4.15
C ILE A 81 1.46 18.36 2.75
N TYR A 82 0.31 18.22 2.09
CA TYR A 82 0.09 18.65 0.73
C TYR A 82 -0.61 20.01 0.59
N ASP A 83 -0.90 20.67 1.72
CA ASP A 83 -1.56 21.97 1.77
C ASP A 83 -2.84 22.00 0.91
N ILE A 84 -3.72 21.02 1.14
CA ILE A 84 -4.97 20.85 0.38
C ILE A 84 -6.10 21.58 1.12
N ASP A 85 -6.67 22.60 0.47
CA ASP A 85 -7.77 23.44 0.99
C ASP A 85 -9.15 22.77 0.93
N MET A 86 -9.23 21.45 1.16
CA MET A 86 -10.47 20.70 1.18
C MET A 86 -10.93 20.48 2.63
N PRO A 87 -12.24 20.65 2.94
CA PRO A 87 -12.78 20.28 4.24
C PRO A 87 -12.51 18.79 4.53
N LEU A 88 -12.12 18.49 5.77
CA LEU A 88 -11.82 17.11 6.16
C LEU A 88 -13.03 16.16 5.94
N GLU A 89 -14.24 16.64 6.19
CA GLU A 89 -15.46 15.85 5.99
C GLU A 89 -15.73 15.53 4.51
N ASP A 90 -15.43 16.46 3.61
CA ASP A 90 -15.56 16.25 2.17
C ASP A 90 -14.54 15.22 1.69
N ALA A 91 -13.29 15.34 2.14
CA ALA A 91 -12.24 14.37 1.83
C ALA A 91 -12.60 12.95 2.31
N LYS A 92 -13.16 12.82 3.52
CA LYS A 92 -13.66 11.54 4.05
C LYS A 92 -14.81 11.01 3.20
N SER A 93 -15.74 11.86 2.80
CA SER A 93 -16.88 11.50 1.95
C SER A 93 -16.43 10.98 0.59
N SER A 94 -15.47 11.65 -0.05
CA SER A 94 -14.88 11.21 -1.32
C SER A 94 -14.22 9.84 -1.22
N ILE A 95 -13.41 9.61 -0.17
CA ILE A 95 -12.80 8.30 0.08
C ILE A 95 -13.87 7.24 0.30
N ARG A 96 -14.90 7.56 1.10
CA ARG A 96 -16.03 6.67 1.33
C ARG A 96 -16.72 6.28 0.02
N SER A 97 -17.03 7.23 -0.86
CA SER A 97 -17.63 6.96 -2.17
C SER A 97 -16.80 5.96 -2.98
N ARG A 98 -15.48 6.15 -3.03
CA ARG A 98 -14.58 5.25 -3.78
C ARG A 98 -14.58 3.81 -3.25
N PHE A 99 -14.71 3.61 -1.93
CA PHE A 99 -14.88 2.27 -1.37
C PHE A 99 -16.22 1.66 -1.77
N TYR A 100 -17.29 2.45 -1.88
CA TYR A 100 -18.60 1.97 -2.34
C TYR A 100 -18.65 1.71 -3.84
N ASP A 101 -17.87 2.41 -4.65
CA ASP A 101 -17.76 2.16 -6.11
C ASP A 101 -17.25 0.73 -6.39
N GLN A 102 -16.50 0.15 -5.46
CA GLN A 102 -15.91 -1.19 -5.57
C GLN A 102 -16.72 -2.29 -4.86
N LYS A 103 -17.93 -1.97 -4.39
CA LYS A 103 -18.77 -2.90 -3.59
C LYS A 103 -19.16 -4.19 -4.34
N ASP A 104 -19.22 -4.13 -5.68
CA ASP A 104 -19.73 -5.22 -6.51
C ASP A 104 -18.67 -6.31 -6.80
N VAL A 105 -17.42 -6.09 -6.38
CA VAL A 105 -16.32 -7.04 -6.55
C VAL A 105 -16.47 -8.19 -5.56
N LYS A 106 -16.60 -9.43 -6.08
CA LYS A 106 -16.81 -10.64 -5.28
C LYS A 106 -15.63 -11.62 -5.25
N ASP A 107 -14.69 -11.52 -6.20
CA ASP A 107 -13.52 -12.42 -6.24
C ASP A 107 -12.56 -12.05 -5.10
N PRO A 108 -12.28 -12.98 -4.15
CA PRO A 108 -11.42 -12.71 -3.01
C PRO A 108 -10.00 -12.25 -3.40
N ARG A 109 -9.48 -12.73 -4.54
CA ARG A 109 -8.13 -12.35 -5.01
C ARG A 109 -8.09 -10.90 -5.49
N VAL A 110 -9.17 -10.46 -6.12
CA VAL A 110 -9.30 -9.06 -6.56
C VAL A 110 -9.47 -8.16 -5.34
N ILE A 111 -10.23 -8.59 -4.34
CA ILE A 111 -10.38 -7.86 -3.07
C ILE A 111 -9.02 -7.69 -2.39
N GLU A 112 -8.25 -8.77 -2.26
CA GLU A 112 -6.91 -8.72 -1.66
C GLU A 112 -5.99 -7.78 -2.43
N MET A 113 -5.93 -7.91 -3.76
CA MET A 113 -5.13 -7.02 -4.60
C MET A 113 -5.55 -5.54 -4.47
N LEU A 114 -6.85 -5.25 -4.38
CA LEU A 114 -7.36 -3.90 -4.16
C LEU A 114 -6.95 -3.35 -2.79
N VAL A 115 -6.98 -4.19 -1.75
CA VAL A 115 -6.54 -3.82 -0.40
C VAL A 115 -5.04 -3.53 -0.38
N GLU A 116 -4.21 -4.37 -0.97
CA GLU A 116 -2.77 -4.14 -1.09
C GLU A 116 -2.47 -2.87 -1.88
N THR A 117 -3.16 -2.66 -3.00
CA THR A 117 -3.03 -1.43 -3.79
C THR A 117 -3.42 -0.19 -2.97
N GLY A 118 -4.42 -0.31 -2.10
CA GLY A 118 -4.82 0.74 -1.17
C GLY A 118 -3.75 1.05 -0.12
N TYR A 119 -3.12 0.03 0.47
CA TYR A 119 -2.01 0.23 1.41
C TYR A 119 -0.80 0.88 0.74
N PHE A 120 -0.43 0.41 -0.45
CA PHE A 120 0.64 0.99 -1.24
C PHE A 120 0.34 2.46 -1.62
N SER A 121 -0.90 2.76 -2.00
CA SER A 121 -1.33 4.14 -2.31
C SER A 121 -1.25 5.06 -1.09
N LEU A 122 -1.59 4.55 0.10
CA LEU A 122 -1.46 5.29 1.35
C LEU A 122 0.01 5.54 1.71
N GLU A 123 0.86 4.52 1.64
CA GLU A 123 2.29 4.61 1.93
C GLU A 123 2.99 5.60 0.99
N THR A 124 2.76 5.51 -0.31
CA THR A 124 3.32 6.45 -1.30
C THR A 124 2.88 7.90 -1.07
N SER A 125 1.66 8.11 -0.57
CA SER A 125 1.18 9.45 -0.20
C SER A 125 1.84 9.95 1.08
N MET A 126 2.08 9.05 2.04
CA MET A 126 2.71 9.37 3.32
C MET A 126 4.22 9.64 3.20
N LEU A 127 4.90 8.94 2.28
CA LEU A 127 6.30 9.12 1.91
C LEU A 127 6.54 10.27 0.93
N GLN A 128 5.49 11.03 0.58
CA GLN A 128 5.58 12.17 -0.34
C GLN A 128 6.09 11.82 -1.75
N HIS A 129 5.91 10.57 -2.18
CA HIS A 129 6.27 10.14 -3.53
C HIS A 129 5.28 10.65 -4.59
N LYS A 130 4.08 11.10 -4.17
CA LYS A 130 3.08 11.74 -5.03
C LYS A 130 3.16 13.27 -4.92
N GLN A 131 2.76 13.98 -5.97
CA GLN A 131 2.56 15.44 -5.95
C GLN A 131 1.11 15.82 -5.60
N LYS A 132 0.88 17.07 -5.14
CA LYS A 132 -0.45 17.62 -4.79
C LYS A 132 -1.51 17.35 -5.86
N ASN A 133 -1.20 17.58 -7.15
CA ASN A 133 -2.14 17.35 -8.26
C ASN A 133 -2.68 15.91 -8.32
N HIS A 134 -1.84 14.91 -8.04
CA HIS A 134 -2.28 13.52 -8.04
C HIS A 134 -3.32 13.23 -6.95
N LEU A 135 -3.17 13.85 -5.78
CA LEU A 135 -4.11 13.73 -4.67
C LEU A 135 -5.39 14.52 -4.93
N MET A 136 -5.29 15.73 -5.48
CA MET A 136 -6.45 16.53 -5.88
C MET A 136 -7.32 15.78 -6.89
N HIS A 137 -6.71 15.22 -7.94
CA HIS A 137 -7.43 14.38 -8.91
C HIS A 137 -8.09 13.15 -8.27
N TYR A 138 -7.48 12.60 -7.22
CA TYR A 138 -8.07 11.50 -6.47
C TYR A 138 -9.24 11.96 -5.57
N LEU A 139 -9.15 13.11 -4.92
CA LEU A 139 -10.19 13.56 -3.98
C LEU A 139 -11.40 14.24 -4.66
N GLU A 140 -11.17 15.02 -5.72
CA GLU A 140 -12.19 15.81 -6.41
C GLU A 140 -12.74 15.15 -7.68
N GLY A 141 -12.09 14.09 -8.15
CA GLY A 141 -12.37 13.49 -9.46
C GLY A 141 -11.91 14.37 -10.63
N TYR A 142 -12.19 13.94 -11.86
CA TYR A 142 -11.91 14.69 -13.11
C TYR A 142 -12.89 15.88 -13.29
N THR A 143 -13.11 16.68 -12.24
CA THR A 143 -14.10 17.79 -12.28
C THR A 143 -13.50 19.10 -12.77
N VAL A 144 -12.17 19.23 -12.80
CA VAL A 144 -11.48 20.28 -13.56
C VAL A 144 -11.12 19.73 -14.94
N PRO A 145 -11.81 20.12 -16.03
CA PRO A 145 -11.31 19.86 -17.37
C PRO A 145 -9.90 20.42 -17.41
N MET A 146 -8.95 19.57 -17.80
CA MET A 146 -7.55 19.92 -17.93
C MET A 146 -7.46 21.25 -18.67
N GLU A 147 -6.52 22.14 -18.37
CA GLU A 147 -6.41 23.39 -19.13
C GLU A 147 -6.33 23.15 -20.65
N ALA A 148 -5.88 21.96 -21.06
CA ALA A 148 -5.94 21.47 -22.45
C ALA A 148 -7.38 21.30 -22.98
N GLU A 149 -8.33 20.86 -22.15
CA GLU A 149 -9.77 20.84 -22.47
C GLU A 149 -10.40 22.22 -22.34
N ARG A 150 -10.03 23.08 -21.38
CA ARG A 150 -10.47 24.50 -21.38
C ARG A 150 -10.13 25.20 -22.70
N LYS A 151 -8.95 24.88 -23.28
CA LYS A 151 -8.53 25.39 -24.60
C LYS A 151 -9.36 24.84 -25.77
N ARG A 152 -10.01 23.69 -25.61
CA ARG A 152 -10.89 23.06 -26.61
C ARG A 152 -12.38 23.40 -26.40
N LEU A 153 -12.76 23.81 -25.19
CA LEU A 153 -14.13 24.13 -24.79
C LEU A 153 -14.54 25.58 -25.09
N MET A 154 -13.68 26.39 -25.73
CA MET A 154 -14.11 27.66 -26.31
C MET A 154 -14.88 27.38 -27.61
N SER A 155 -16.15 26.99 -27.45
CA SER A 155 -17.17 26.75 -28.48
C SER A 155 -16.82 25.72 -29.58
N PRO A 156 -17.59 24.64 -29.75
CA PRO A 156 -17.48 23.75 -30.92
C PRO A 156 -17.53 24.48 -32.26
N ASP A 157 -18.14 25.67 -32.30
CA ASP A 157 -18.36 26.49 -33.49
C ASP A 157 -17.40 27.68 -33.61
N ALA A 158 -16.38 27.78 -32.75
CA ALA A 158 -15.43 28.88 -32.86
C ALA A 158 -14.63 28.77 -34.17
N PRO A 159 -14.62 29.82 -35.02
CA PRO A 159 -13.88 29.80 -36.27
C PRO A 159 -12.39 29.54 -36.00
N ILE A 160 -11.76 28.77 -36.89
CA ILE A 160 -10.36 28.32 -36.81
C ILE A 160 -9.42 29.49 -36.47
N GLU A 161 -9.68 30.69 -36.98
CA GLU A 161 -8.89 31.90 -36.70
C GLU A 161 -8.86 32.29 -35.22
N GLN A 162 -9.95 32.13 -34.46
CA GLN A 162 -9.98 32.40 -33.00
C GLN A 162 -9.23 31.35 -32.19
N GLN A 163 -9.11 30.12 -32.71
CA GLN A 163 -8.36 29.04 -32.05
C GLN A 163 -6.84 29.23 -32.16
N PHE A 164 -6.38 29.91 -33.23
CA PHE A 164 -4.96 30.17 -33.52
C PHE A 164 -4.53 31.62 -33.29
N ALA A 165 -5.46 32.55 -33.06
CA ALA A 165 -5.15 33.93 -32.71
C ALA A 165 -4.64 34.04 -31.27
N ARG A 166 -3.35 33.77 -31.07
CA ARG A 166 -2.64 34.22 -29.87
C ARG A 166 -1.27 34.77 -30.24
N ASN A 167 -1.09 36.07 -30.01
CA ASN A 167 0.20 36.69 -29.68
C ASN A 167 0.59 36.35 -28.23
#